data_AF-A0A2E0QRS3-F1
#
_entry.id   AF-A0A2E0QRS3-F1
#
_cell.length_a   1.000
_cell.length_b   1.000
_cell.length_c   1.000
_cell.angle_alpha   90.00
_cell.angle_beta   90.00
_cell.angle_gamma   90.00
#
_symmetry.space_group_name_H-M   'P 1'
#
loop_
_entity.id
_entity.type
_entity.pdbx_description
1 polymer ?
#
loop_
_entity_poly.entity_id
_entity_poly.type
_entity_poly.pdbx_seq_one_letter_code
_entity_poly.pdbx_strand_id
1 'polypeptide(L)'
;MKRSRFGNADIVSCFLALVLGVSAFAQEEEKPEMLYWHSYYPEALEEARKTGKPIFLEFRCAPCVNGREFDAKVVYTPLDSKRGKLMSQYVCARITTMTGVNIAHFDRDWHNSLYYFIINADEEIYLRYGGRDEESATTYLNFESLELALKIGLDEHRRRSEDSEAVAKGPEKELVPSDYKLLKTNVIETGRCTECHLIADYSMQEKDLAGLLEPITDLYRSPDIKKLGLHLDIPKGLLLESTSGAAAEAGIQAGDTITAFNGKRVLTFGDLQYQYDKVPRPNSTEVVVTVDRGGKPVEATIDLPFEWWKTGLEFRHWTPQPRLFFESTPLTRAEKAERNYPEDGFAARVDKIDIEAILSGYHGLEIGDIVIAVNRTAVDPLTTDLEDHFVLHYPPGSEVELTVLRGDDIVSVPLKTQQQNFRKEEVDPASSGLAVTWSEPEYVYSGNDKVVRYRATVSNQHLIVEARHEHGWHSYAIDNPARAEKKLGRKGADQELPTVITLPESLKTSGDWMQTEPTDFSKPEIHWHTWGFEGRAWFAISLDEMPGEPVTITVSSQVCDAESCAGTFDLELVVPVFPGTDENLFIRNLLESLEPILSAEEE
;
A
#
# COMPACT_ATOMS: atom_id res chain seq x y z
N MET A 1 11.82 85.82 -6.51
CA MET A 1 10.44 85.30 -6.54
C MET A 1 10.47 83.78 -6.57
N LYS A 2 10.04 83.22 -5.44
CA LYS A 2 9.75 81.83 -5.04
C LYS A 2 10.42 80.67 -5.80
N ARG A 3 11.68 80.42 -5.42
CA ARG A 3 12.41 79.13 -5.41
C ARG A 3 13.49 79.20 -4.34
N SER A 4 13.59 78.23 -3.44
CA SER A 4 14.83 77.91 -2.70
C SER A 4 14.62 76.63 -1.87
N ARG A 5 15.57 75.72 -1.70
CA ARG A 5 16.85 75.39 -2.36
C ARG A 5 17.25 74.02 -1.74
N PHE A 6 18.00 73.23 -2.50
CA PHE A 6 18.97 72.21 -2.08
C PHE A 6 19.55 72.43 -0.66
N GLY A 7 19.91 71.45 0.16
CA GLY A 7 20.38 70.09 -0.08
C GLY A 7 21.58 69.83 0.85
N ASN A 8 21.81 68.55 1.15
CA ASN A 8 23.04 67.89 1.62
C ASN A 8 23.42 67.81 3.12
N ALA A 9 23.77 66.55 3.43
CA ALA A 9 24.88 66.04 4.25
C ALA A 9 24.63 65.74 5.74
N ASP A 10 24.26 64.48 5.99
CA ASP A 10 25.02 63.46 6.73
C ASP A 10 25.56 63.71 8.16
N ILE A 11 25.04 62.83 9.04
CA ILE A 11 25.71 62.05 10.10
C ILE A 11 26.17 62.83 11.34
N VAL A 12 25.60 62.47 12.51
CA VAL A 12 26.28 61.85 13.68
C VAL A 12 25.29 61.76 14.86
N SER A 13 25.12 60.52 15.32
CA SER A 13 24.67 59.96 16.60
C SER A 13 24.56 60.85 17.86
N CYS A 14 23.50 60.65 18.65
CA CYS A 14 23.48 60.35 20.10
C CYS A 14 22.06 60.57 20.69
N PHE A 15 21.30 59.52 21.01
CA PHE A 15 21.25 58.83 22.32
C PHE A 15 20.62 59.63 23.48
N LEU A 16 19.49 59.07 23.96
CA LEU A 16 19.10 58.87 25.36
C LEU A 16 18.05 59.81 26.05
N ALA A 17 16.94 59.17 26.43
CA ALA A 17 16.16 59.27 27.68
C ALA A 17 15.13 60.41 27.91
N LEU A 18 13.85 60.01 27.93
CA LEU A 18 12.89 60.05 29.08
C LEU A 18 11.50 59.65 28.51
N VAL A 19 11.06 58.39 28.54
CA VAL A 19 10.42 57.66 29.65
C VAL A 19 9.61 58.57 30.60
N LEU A 20 8.28 58.55 30.47
CA LEU A 20 7.34 58.03 31.49
C LEU A 20 5.89 58.41 31.13
N GLY A 21 5.01 57.39 31.05
CA GLY A 21 3.65 57.53 31.55
C GLY A 21 2.49 57.54 30.55
N VAL A 22 2.29 56.46 29.79
CA VAL A 22 0.92 55.93 29.54
C VAL A 22 1.02 54.41 29.50
N SER A 23 0.89 53.77 30.67
CA SER A 23 0.65 52.34 30.76
C SER A 23 -0.80 52.08 30.33
N ALA A 24 -1.00 51.77 29.05
CA ALA A 24 -2.22 51.13 28.62
C ALA A 24 -2.19 49.70 29.16
N PHE A 25 -3.14 49.39 30.06
CA PHE A 25 -3.44 48.03 30.49
C PHE A 25 -3.89 47.22 29.27
N ALA A 26 -2.96 46.60 28.57
CA ALA A 26 -3.26 45.38 27.86
C ALA A 26 -3.43 44.33 28.97
N GLN A 27 -4.66 43.84 29.18
CA GLN A 27 -4.81 42.55 29.83
C GLN A 27 -4.03 41.56 28.96
N GLU A 28 -2.92 41.04 29.47
CA GLU A 28 -2.37 39.80 28.95
C GLU A 28 -3.52 38.79 29.06
N GLU A 29 -4.12 38.40 27.92
CA GLU A 29 -4.94 37.20 27.89
C GLU A 29 -4.06 36.08 28.43
N GLU A 30 -4.42 35.60 29.61
CA GLU A 30 -3.75 34.49 30.28
C GLU A 30 -3.80 33.33 29.30
N LYS A 31 -2.66 33.00 28.70
CA LYS A 31 -2.58 31.88 27.76
C LYS A 31 -3.10 30.65 28.51
N PRO A 32 -4.09 29.92 27.97
CA PRO A 32 -4.60 28.75 28.65
C PRO A 32 -3.43 27.83 28.98
N GLU A 33 -3.43 27.28 30.19
CA GLU A 33 -2.43 26.30 30.60
C GLU A 33 -2.64 25.06 29.71
N MET A 34 -1.65 24.77 28.87
CA MET A 34 -1.71 23.73 27.82
C MET A 34 -0.81 22.56 28.17
N LEU A 35 -1.14 21.39 27.64
CA LEU A 35 -0.27 20.23 27.72
C LEU A 35 1.05 20.48 27.00
N TYR A 36 2.13 20.03 27.61
CA TYR A 36 3.45 20.02 26.98
C TYR A 36 3.53 18.87 25.97
N TRP A 37 4.10 19.16 24.79
CA TRP A 37 4.32 18.20 23.72
C TRP A 37 5.81 18.12 23.39
N HIS A 38 6.36 16.91 23.42
CA HIS A 38 7.71 16.66 22.91
C HIS A 38 7.72 16.71 21.39
N SER A 39 8.64 17.49 20.81
CA SER A 39 8.88 17.50 19.36
C SER A 39 9.95 16.50 18.94
N TYR A 40 10.69 15.93 19.90
CA TYR A 40 11.75 14.96 19.67
C TYR A 40 11.39 13.62 20.31
N TYR A 41 11.22 12.60 19.46
CA TYR A 41 10.69 11.31 19.89
C TYR A 41 11.53 10.61 20.99
N PRO A 42 12.88 10.61 20.96
CA PRO A 42 13.68 10.03 22.03
C PRO A 42 13.49 10.67 23.42
N GLU A 43 13.19 11.98 23.49
CA GLU A 43 12.92 12.66 24.77
C GLU A 43 11.59 12.18 25.37
N ALA A 44 10.58 11.95 24.53
CA ALA A 44 9.31 11.39 24.98
C ALA A 44 9.46 9.96 25.52
N LEU A 45 10.27 9.12 24.85
CA LEU A 45 10.60 7.77 25.33
C LEU A 45 11.30 7.81 26.69
N GLU A 46 12.27 8.70 26.86
CA GLU A 46 13.00 8.84 28.12
C GLU A 46 12.10 9.34 29.26
N GLU A 47 11.20 10.28 29.01
CA GLU A 47 10.20 10.70 30.01
C GLU A 47 9.22 9.58 30.34
N ALA A 48 8.77 8.82 29.34
CA ALA A 48 7.87 7.69 29.55
C ALA A 48 8.52 6.61 30.44
N ARG A 49 9.80 6.28 30.21
CA ARG A 49 10.57 5.36 31.09
C ARG A 49 10.67 5.89 32.52
N LYS A 50 10.95 7.19 32.69
CA LYS A 50 11.09 7.82 34.02
C LYS A 50 9.78 7.88 34.78
N THR A 51 8.68 8.17 34.10
CA THR A 51 7.37 8.41 34.72
C THR A 51 6.51 7.16 34.81
N GLY A 52 6.82 6.13 34.01
CA GLY A 52 5.98 4.94 33.84
C GLY A 52 4.65 5.25 33.14
N LYS A 53 4.53 6.39 32.44
CA LYS A 53 3.33 6.76 31.68
C LYS A 53 3.40 6.20 30.26
N PRO A 54 2.25 5.87 29.64
CA PRO A 54 2.20 5.61 28.20
C PRO A 54 2.42 6.91 27.41
N ILE A 55 2.75 6.77 26.13
CA ILE A 55 2.95 7.89 25.21
C ILE A 55 1.72 8.03 24.32
N PHE A 56 1.19 9.26 24.23
CA PHE A 56 0.25 9.64 23.17
C PHE A 56 1.05 10.32 22.06
N LEU A 57 1.27 9.58 20.98
CA LEU A 57 2.13 9.96 19.87
C LEU A 57 1.28 10.43 18.69
N GLU A 58 1.55 11.63 18.19
CA GLU A 58 0.96 12.19 16.99
C GLU A 58 2.02 12.28 15.88
N PHE A 59 1.73 11.67 14.74
CA PHE A 59 2.45 11.96 13.50
C PHE A 59 1.63 12.94 12.67
N ARG A 60 2.23 14.09 12.39
CA ARG A 60 1.63 15.15 11.59
C ARG A 60 2.50 15.50 10.40
N CYS A 61 1.95 15.42 9.20
CA CYS A 61 2.54 16.07 8.04
C CYS A 61 2.18 17.57 8.05
N ALA A 62 3.10 18.44 8.48
CA ALA A 62 3.00 19.88 8.27
C ALA A 62 3.79 20.24 7.00
N PRO A 63 3.20 20.90 5.97
CA PRO A 63 2.12 21.87 6.02
C PRO A 63 0.74 21.38 5.53
N CYS A 64 0.50 20.07 5.47
CA CYS A 64 -0.73 19.52 4.89
C CYS A 64 -1.99 20.12 5.54
N VAL A 65 -2.99 20.47 4.71
CA VAL A 65 -4.25 21.07 5.17
C VAL A 65 -5.25 20.03 5.72
N ASN A 66 -5.11 18.78 5.28
CA ASN A 66 -5.97 17.67 5.67
C ASN A 66 -5.83 17.39 7.18
N GLY A 67 -6.96 17.33 7.88
CA GLY A 67 -7.01 17.13 9.34
C GLY A 67 -6.39 18.26 10.17
N ARG A 68 -6.06 19.42 9.60
CA ARG A 68 -5.38 20.53 10.32
C ARG A 68 -6.19 21.09 11.48
N GLU A 69 -7.51 21.23 11.30
CA GLU A 69 -8.37 21.76 12.37
C GLU A 69 -8.54 20.77 13.52
N PHE A 70 -8.68 19.48 13.20
CA PHE A 70 -8.80 18.43 14.19
C PHE A 70 -7.54 18.36 15.06
N ASP A 71 -6.38 18.23 14.42
CA ASP A 71 -5.05 18.28 15.03
C ASP A 71 -4.88 19.50 15.94
N ALA A 72 -5.15 20.71 15.42
CA ALA A 72 -4.96 21.93 16.22
C ALA A 72 -5.81 21.89 17.50
N LYS A 73 -7.04 21.39 17.42
CA LYS A 73 -7.93 21.23 18.58
C LYS A 73 -7.46 20.13 19.53
N VAL A 74 -6.70 19.13 19.07
CA VAL A 74 -6.05 18.12 19.92
C VAL A 74 -4.85 18.73 20.66
N VAL A 75 -3.95 19.42 19.95
CA VAL A 75 -2.78 20.06 20.57
C VAL A 75 -3.18 21.12 21.58
N TYR A 76 -4.13 21.98 21.22
CA TYR A 76 -4.63 23.07 22.06
C TYR A 76 -5.78 22.65 22.97
N THR A 77 -5.81 21.38 23.40
CA THR A 77 -6.82 20.88 24.34
C THR A 77 -6.68 21.54 25.71
N PRO A 78 -7.74 22.18 26.26
CA PRO A 78 -7.72 22.73 27.61
C PRO A 78 -7.53 21.64 28.67
N LEU A 79 -6.68 21.89 29.68
CA LEU A 79 -6.37 20.90 30.73
C LEU A 79 -7.60 20.44 31.54
N ASP A 80 -8.56 21.33 31.78
CA ASP A 80 -9.77 21.08 32.57
C ASP A 80 -10.85 20.31 31.79
N SER A 81 -10.73 20.25 30.46
CA SER A 81 -11.62 19.49 29.59
C SER A 81 -11.53 17.99 29.86
N LYS A 82 -12.56 17.24 29.42
CA LYS A 82 -12.58 15.77 29.53
C LYS A 82 -11.37 15.14 28.84
N ARG A 83 -11.05 15.57 27.61
CA ARG A 83 -9.87 15.14 26.87
C ARG A 83 -8.56 15.55 27.53
N GLY A 84 -8.46 16.79 28.05
CA GLY A 84 -7.25 17.28 28.73
C GLY A 84 -6.85 16.43 29.94
N LYS A 85 -7.84 16.04 30.75
CA LYS A 85 -7.65 15.13 31.91
C LYS A 85 -7.20 13.72 31.51
N LEU A 86 -7.61 13.24 30.35
CA LEU A 86 -7.13 11.96 29.80
C LEU A 86 -5.69 12.13 29.32
N MET A 87 -5.44 13.11 28.46
CA MET A 87 -4.12 13.36 27.87
C MET A 87 -3.03 13.69 28.92
N SER A 88 -3.38 14.33 30.05
CA SER A 88 -2.41 14.59 31.15
C SER A 88 -1.81 13.33 31.79
N GLN A 89 -2.44 12.17 31.57
CA GLN A 89 -1.96 10.87 32.03
C GLN A 89 -0.94 10.24 31.07
N TYR A 90 -0.69 10.88 29.93
CA TYR A 90 0.29 10.48 28.93
C TYR A 90 1.52 11.39 28.94
N VAL A 91 2.63 10.87 28.43
CA VAL A 91 3.65 11.71 27.80
C VAL A 91 3.17 12.04 26.38
N CYS A 92 2.98 13.31 26.06
CA CYS A 92 2.49 13.72 24.73
C CYS A 92 3.68 13.99 23.80
N ALA A 93 3.69 13.40 22.61
CA ALA A 93 4.73 13.59 21.60
C ALA A 93 4.11 13.93 20.24
N ARG A 94 4.61 14.98 19.60
CA ARG A 94 4.14 15.45 18.30
C ARG A 94 5.31 15.51 17.33
N ILE A 95 5.29 14.60 16.35
CA ILE A 95 6.36 14.43 15.38
C ILE A 95 5.89 14.96 14.03
N THR A 96 6.47 16.08 13.61
CA THR A 96 6.08 16.79 12.38
C THR A 96 6.96 16.51 11.16
N THR A 97 8.01 15.70 11.34
CA THR A 97 8.91 15.23 10.28
C THR A 97 9.12 13.73 10.46
N MET A 98 9.07 12.97 9.37
CA MET A 98 9.27 11.53 9.44
C MET A 98 10.75 11.14 9.42
N THR A 99 11.67 12.09 9.29
CA THR A 99 13.12 11.81 9.26
C THR A 99 13.55 11.00 10.49
N GLY A 100 14.10 9.81 10.27
CA GLY A 100 14.56 8.90 11.33
C GLY A 100 13.46 8.13 12.07
N VAL A 101 12.19 8.28 11.68
CA VAL A 101 11.09 7.47 12.22
C VAL A 101 11.17 6.05 11.65
N ASN A 102 10.99 5.03 12.48
CA ASN A 102 10.86 3.65 12.01
C ASN A 102 9.50 3.46 11.32
N ILE A 103 9.49 3.57 10.00
CA ILE A 103 8.30 3.48 9.15
C ILE A 103 7.80 2.05 8.98
N ALA A 104 8.62 1.02 9.23
CA ALA A 104 8.12 -0.36 9.29
C ALA A 104 7.26 -0.57 10.55
N HIS A 105 7.68 -0.01 11.69
CA HIS A 105 6.96 -0.15 12.96
C HIS A 105 5.64 0.62 13.01
N PHE A 106 5.67 1.86 12.51
CA PHE A 106 4.51 2.75 12.44
C PHE A 106 3.79 2.69 11.08
N ASP A 107 3.83 1.52 10.44
CA ASP A 107 3.20 1.29 9.14
C ASP A 107 1.71 1.62 9.17
N ARG A 108 1.30 2.32 8.12
CA ARG A 108 -0.03 2.82 7.82
C ARG A 108 -0.03 3.31 6.38
N ASP A 109 -1.20 3.72 5.91
CA ASP A 109 -1.28 4.49 4.68
C ASP A 109 -0.56 5.85 4.82
N TRP A 110 0.56 6.02 4.12
CA TRP A 110 1.41 7.21 4.21
C TRP A 110 0.80 8.45 3.53
N HIS A 111 -0.30 8.33 2.80
CA HIS A 111 -1.10 9.47 2.34
C HIS A 111 -1.99 10.06 3.44
N ASN A 112 -2.14 9.36 4.57
CA ASN A 112 -2.81 9.90 5.74
C ASN A 112 -1.88 10.86 6.47
N SER A 113 -2.17 12.15 6.30
CA SER A 113 -1.37 13.26 6.85
C SER A 113 -1.43 13.41 8.36
N LEU A 114 -2.34 12.69 9.02
CA LEU A 114 -2.54 12.72 10.46
C LEU A 114 -2.83 11.32 10.98
N TYR A 115 -2.06 10.90 11.98
CA TYR A 115 -2.27 9.62 12.65
C TYR A 115 -1.78 9.70 14.09
N TYR A 116 -2.43 8.95 14.95
CA TYR A 116 -2.12 8.88 16.37
C TYR A 116 -1.82 7.43 16.77
N PHE A 117 -0.94 7.29 17.74
CA PHE A 117 -0.58 6.01 18.34
C PHE A 117 -0.59 6.16 19.85
N ILE A 118 -1.03 5.11 20.53
CA ILE A 118 -0.79 4.96 21.96
C ILE A 118 0.19 3.82 22.14
N ILE A 119 1.34 4.13 22.76
CA ILE A 119 2.46 3.20 22.90
C ILE A 119 3.01 3.21 24.33
N ASN A 120 3.81 2.21 24.68
CA ASN A 120 4.64 2.26 25.88
C ASN A 120 6.07 2.75 25.59
N ALA A 121 6.92 2.78 26.61
CA ALA A 121 8.29 3.24 26.51
C ALA A 121 9.26 2.26 25.81
N ASP A 122 8.79 1.03 25.55
CA ASP A 122 9.44 -0.01 24.75
C ASP A 122 8.90 -0.04 23.31
N GLU A 123 8.10 0.98 22.96
CA GLU A 123 7.48 1.17 21.65
C GLU A 123 6.43 0.12 21.28
N GLU A 124 5.95 -0.70 22.21
CA GLU A 124 4.81 -1.57 21.99
C GLU A 124 3.57 -0.73 21.68
N ILE A 125 2.95 -0.96 20.53
CA ILE A 125 1.76 -0.22 20.11
C ILE A 125 0.52 -0.88 20.71
N TYR A 126 -0.14 -0.16 21.63
CA TYR A 126 -1.42 -0.61 22.18
C TYR A 126 -2.56 -0.42 21.19
N LEU A 127 -2.60 0.75 20.54
CA LEU A 127 -3.59 1.02 19.50
C LEU A 127 -3.11 2.11 18.55
N ARG A 128 -3.71 2.08 17.36
CA ARG A 128 -3.67 3.10 16.32
C ARG A 128 -4.93 3.96 16.45
N TYR A 129 -4.89 5.23 16.05
CA TYR A 129 -6.09 6.06 15.94
C TYR A 129 -5.92 7.06 14.79
N GLY A 130 -6.95 7.21 13.97
CA GLY A 130 -6.89 7.97 12.73
C GLY A 130 -7.52 7.18 11.59
N GLY A 131 -7.04 7.41 10.38
CA GLY A 131 -7.60 6.82 9.17
C GLY A 131 -8.66 7.71 8.52
N ARG A 132 -9.03 7.33 7.29
CA ARG A 132 -9.97 8.05 6.43
C ARG A 132 -10.57 7.08 5.40
N ASP A 133 -11.51 7.60 4.63
CA ASP A 133 -11.95 7.05 3.34
C ASP A 133 -11.87 8.15 2.25
N GLU A 134 -12.41 7.86 1.07
CA GLU A 134 -12.46 8.79 -0.06
C GLU A 134 -13.26 10.07 0.26
N GLU A 135 -14.30 9.97 1.11
CA GLU A 135 -15.20 11.08 1.42
C GLU A 135 -14.47 12.27 2.05
N SER A 136 -13.61 12.02 3.04
CA SER A 136 -12.87 13.08 3.72
C SER A 136 -11.66 12.57 4.48
N ALA A 137 -10.62 13.40 4.55
CA ALA A 137 -9.47 13.16 5.41
C ALA A 137 -9.80 13.16 6.92
N THR A 138 -11.03 13.51 7.31
CA THR A 138 -11.48 13.52 8.70
C THR A 138 -12.65 12.58 8.98
N THR A 139 -13.02 11.69 8.05
CA THR A 139 -14.20 10.82 8.22
C THR A 139 -14.20 10.08 9.56
N TYR A 140 -13.07 9.49 9.93
CA TYR A 140 -12.93 8.73 11.19
C TYR A 140 -12.24 9.52 12.30
N LEU A 141 -12.10 10.84 12.15
CA LEU A 141 -11.52 11.73 13.17
C LEU A 141 -12.63 12.43 13.96
N ASN A 142 -12.91 11.92 15.15
CA ASN A 142 -13.91 12.47 16.06
C ASN A 142 -13.33 12.64 17.49
N PHE A 143 -13.85 13.61 18.26
CA PHE A 143 -13.30 13.90 19.58
C PHE A 143 -13.77 12.91 20.65
N GLU A 144 -15.02 12.46 20.59
CA GLU A 144 -15.58 11.47 21.49
C GLU A 144 -14.90 10.11 21.32
N SER A 145 -14.63 9.69 20.08
CA SER A 145 -13.91 8.43 19.82
C SER A 145 -12.41 8.53 20.11
N LEU A 146 -11.79 9.70 19.96
CA LEU A 146 -10.42 9.93 20.47
C LEU A 146 -10.37 9.83 22.00
N GLU A 147 -11.34 10.41 22.72
CA GLU A 147 -11.44 10.27 24.18
C GLU A 147 -11.68 8.81 24.60
N LEU A 148 -12.43 8.04 23.81
CA LEU A 148 -12.59 6.60 24.01
C LEU A 148 -11.25 5.87 23.80
N ALA A 149 -10.54 6.15 22.72
CA ALA A 149 -9.22 5.57 22.43
C ALA A 149 -8.20 5.88 23.55
N LEU A 150 -8.17 7.11 24.08
CA LEU A 150 -7.34 7.47 25.23
C LEU A 150 -7.74 6.69 26.50
N LYS A 151 -9.01 6.39 26.73
CA LYS A 151 -9.37 5.53 27.87
C LYS A 151 -8.88 4.10 27.69
N ILE A 152 -9.14 3.53 26.51
CA ILE A 152 -8.70 2.18 26.16
C ILE A 152 -7.18 2.06 26.28
N GLY A 153 -6.43 3.05 25.79
CA GLY A 153 -4.97 3.05 25.88
C GLY A 153 -4.43 3.06 27.31
N LEU A 154 -5.06 3.78 28.24
CA LEU A 154 -4.71 3.73 29.67
C LEU A 154 -5.01 2.37 30.30
N ASP A 155 -6.12 1.75 29.90
CA ASP A 155 -6.50 0.42 30.39
C ASP A 155 -5.56 -0.67 29.84
N GLU A 156 -5.18 -0.60 28.56
CA GLU A 156 -4.16 -1.49 27.98
C GLU A 156 -2.80 -1.31 28.65
N HIS A 157 -2.39 -0.07 28.93
CA HIS A 157 -1.16 0.19 29.65
C HIS A 157 -1.17 -0.44 31.03
N ARG A 158 -2.26 -0.26 31.79
CA ARG A 158 -2.42 -0.87 33.12
C ARG A 158 -2.34 -2.40 33.04
N ARG A 159 -3.12 -3.01 32.13
CA ARG A 159 -3.13 -4.46 31.91
C ARG A 159 -1.74 -4.98 31.58
N ARG A 160 -1.00 -4.27 30.72
CA ARG A 160 0.36 -4.63 30.30
C ARG A 160 1.38 -4.50 31.42
N SER A 161 1.26 -3.48 32.28
CA SER A 161 2.14 -3.30 33.44
C SER A 161 1.89 -4.33 34.54
N GLU A 162 0.67 -4.87 34.63
CA GLU A 162 0.31 -5.94 35.58
C GLU A 162 0.70 -7.33 35.09
N ASP A 163 0.90 -7.51 33.78
CA ASP A 163 1.32 -8.76 33.16
C ASP A 163 2.84 -8.96 33.30
N SER A 164 3.24 -9.72 34.33
CA SER A 164 4.64 -10.02 34.63
C SER A 164 5.30 -10.97 33.63
N GLU A 165 4.53 -11.66 32.78
CA GLU A 165 5.03 -12.61 31.79
C GLU A 165 5.09 -12.02 30.37
N ALA A 166 4.45 -10.87 30.14
CA ALA A 166 4.47 -10.22 28.85
C ALA A 166 5.89 -9.73 28.49
N VAL A 167 6.44 -10.34 27.44
CA VAL A 167 7.67 -9.90 26.76
C VAL A 167 7.34 -8.67 25.91
N ALA A 168 8.10 -7.59 26.07
CA ALA A 168 7.93 -6.40 25.24
C ALA A 168 8.20 -6.78 23.78
N LYS A 169 7.18 -6.60 22.92
CA LYS A 169 7.34 -6.69 21.47
C LYS A 169 7.72 -5.33 20.96
N GLY A 170 9.02 -5.02 21.01
CA GLY A 170 9.59 -3.88 20.32
C GLY A 170 9.49 -4.03 18.79
N PRO A 171 9.97 -3.05 18.01
CA PRO A 171 9.94 -3.13 16.55
C PRO A 171 10.72 -4.36 16.04
N GLU A 172 10.07 -5.20 15.23
CA GLU A 172 10.69 -6.42 14.66
C GLU A 172 11.66 -6.12 13.51
N LYS A 173 11.41 -5.05 12.74
CA LYS A 173 12.26 -4.57 11.64
C LYS A 173 12.43 -3.06 11.72
N GLU A 174 13.65 -2.60 11.53
CA GLU A 174 13.94 -1.17 11.39
C GLU A 174 13.99 -0.82 9.91
N LEU A 175 13.15 0.14 9.52
CA LEU A 175 13.18 0.77 8.21
C LEU A 175 12.91 2.26 8.44
N VAL A 176 13.80 3.12 7.97
CA VAL A 176 13.67 4.57 8.11
C VAL A 176 13.61 5.23 6.73
N PRO A 177 13.07 6.46 6.61
CA PRO A 177 12.99 7.16 5.33
C PRO A 177 14.30 7.27 4.53
N SER A 178 15.45 7.34 5.21
CA SER A 178 16.76 7.42 4.53
C SER A 178 17.19 6.12 3.85
N ASP A 179 16.48 5.01 4.09
CA ASP A 179 16.76 3.73 3.42
C ASP A 179 16.20 3.71 2.00
N TYR A 180 15.18 4.53 1.70
CA TYR A 180 14.73 4.80 0.33
C TYR A 180 15.71 5.79 -0.31
N LYS A 181 16.43 5.34 -1.34
CA LYS A 181 17.47 6.14 -2.00
C LYS A 181 16.91 7.44 -2.56
N LEU A 182 15.77 7.41 -3.26
CA LEU A 182 15.14 8.58 -3.83
C LEU A 182 14.64 9.55 -2.75
N LEU A 183 14.12 9.04 -1.63
CA LEU A 183 13.71 9.91 -0.53
C LEU A 183 14.92 10.55 0.16
N LYS A 184 16.00 9.79 0.34
CA LYS A 184 17.27 10.26 0.87
C LYS A 184 17.86 11.39 0.01
N THR A 185 18.02 11.16 -1.29
CA THR A 185 18.68 12.11 -2.20
C THR A 185 17.82 13.34 -2.50
N ASN A 186 16.52 13.16 -2.76
CA ASN A 186 15.65 14.26 -3.21
C ASN A 186 15.02 15.08 -2.08
N VAL A 187 15.07 14.59 -0.84
CA VAL A 187 14.44 15.24 0.32
C VAL A 187 15.46 15.46 1.43
N ILE A 188 16.00 14.39 2.01
CA ILE A 188 16.78 14.46 3.25
C ILE A 188 18.11 15.19 3.04
N GLU A 189 18.89 14.81 2.02
CA GLU A 189 20.21 15.41 1.74
C GLU A 189 20.10 16.86 1.24
N THR A 190 18.95 17.26 0.71
CA THR A 190 18.65 18.66 0.36
C THR A 190 18.25 19.53 1.56
N GLY A 191 18.15 18.95 2.76
CA GLY A 191 17.75 19.63 3.99
C GLY A 191 16.24 19.90 4.10
N ARG A 192 15.42 19.23 3.29
CA ARG A 192 13.94 19.33 3.36
C ARG A 192 13.39 18.43 4.47
N CYS A 193 12.24 18.80 5.02
CA CYS A 193 11.51 17.94 5.96
C CYS A 193 10.90 16.74 5.23
N THR A 194 10.97 15.55 5.85
CA THR A 194 10.38 14.33 5.29
C THR A 194 8.88 14.31 5.60
N GLU A 195 8.07 14.66 4.61
CA GLU A 195 6.61 14.58 4.66
C GLU A 195 6.12 13.14 4.48
N CYS A 196 4.96 12.79 5.06
CA CYS A 196 4.45 11.40 5.04
C CYS A 196 4.17 10.91 3.61
N HIS A 197 3.50 11.72 2.78
CA HIS A 197 3.16 11.32 1.40
C HIS A 197 4.40 11.11 0.51
N LEU A 198 5.52 11.77 0.83
CA LEU A 198 6.78 11.55 0.12
C LEU A 198 7.32 10.13 0.35
N ILE A 199 7.04 9.53 1.52
CA ILE A 199 7.42 8.14 1.78
C ILE A 199 6.69 7.21 0.81
N ALA A 200 5.36 7.30 0.71
CA ALA A 200 4.60 6.54 -0.27
C ALA A 200 5.08 6.83 -1.70
N ASP A 201 5.26 8.10 -2.04
CA ASP A 201 5.63 8.50 -3.39
C ASP A 201 6.97 7.94 -3.85
N TYR A 202 8.02 8.09 -3.04
CA TYR A 202 9.35 7.64 -3.42
C TYR A 202 9.50 6.12 -3.27
N SER A 203 8.90 5.51 -2.23
CA SER A 203 8.91 4.05 -2.09
C SER A 203 8.24 3.36 -3.28
N MET A 204 7.10 3.86 -3.77
CA MET A 204 6.43 3.28 -4.93
C MET A 204 7.21 3.49 -6.23
N GLN A 205 7.87 4.64 -6.41
CA GLN A 205 8.76 4.87 -7.57
C GLN A 205 9.95 3.91 -7.57
N GLU A 206 10.60 3.68 -6.42
CA GLU A 206 11.69 2.72 -6.31
C GLU A 206 11.23 1.29 -6.57
N LYS A 207 10.03 0.93 -6.08
CA LYS A 207 9.43 -0.38 -6.31
C LYS A 207 9.07 -0.58 -7.79
N ASP A 208 8.57 0.46 -8.46
CA ASP A 208 8.26 0.46 -9.89
C ASP A 208 9.53 0.35 -10.75
N LEU A 209 10.59 1.10 -10.41
CA LEU A 209 11.91 0.97 -11.04
C LEU A 209 12.49 -0.45 -10.90
N ALA A 210 12.18 -1.15 -9.81
CA ALA A 210 12.55 -2.55 -9.62
C ALA A 210 11.67 -3.53 -10.44
N GLY A 211 10.56 -3.07 -11.02
CA GLY A 211 9.55 -3.91 -11.66
C GLY A 211 8.71 -4.73 -10.68
N LEU A 212 8.66 -4.33 -9.41
CA LEU A 212 8.03 -5.06 -8.30
C LEU A 212 6.71 -4.44 -7.82
N LEU A 213 6.25 -3.35 -8.44
CA LEU A 213 4.98 -2.72 -8.08
C LEU A 213 3.79 -3.67 -8.36
N GLU A 214 2.90 -3.82 -7.39
CA GLU A 214 1.62 -4.50 -7.46
C GLU A 214 0.48 -3.49 -7.36
N PRO A 215 -0.19 -3.12 -8.47
CA PRO A 215 -1.16 -2.04 -8.47
C PRO A 215 -2.22 -2.15 -7.37
N ILE A 216 -2.88 -3.30 -7.21
CA ILE A 216 -3.94 -3.48 -6.20
C ILE A 216 -3.39 -3.33 -4.77
N THR A 217 -2.26 -3.97 -4.47
CA THR A 217 -1.73 -4.01 -3.10
C THR A 217 -1.08 -2.68 -2.71
N ASP A 218 -0.32 -2.10 -3.63
CA ASP A 218 0.51 -0.92 -3.38
C ASP A 218 -0.25 0.38 -3.59
N LEU A 219 -1.14 0.44 -4.59
CA LEU A 219 -1.86 1.67 -4.91
C LEU A 219 -3.15 1.84 -4.08
N TYR A 220 -3.87 0.74 -3.85
CA TYR A 220 -5.15 0.76 -3.13
C TYR A 220 -4.98 0.34 -1.65
N ARG A 221 -4.08 1.03 -0.95
CA ARG A 221 -3.89 0.85 0.51
C ARG A 221 -5.13 1.26 1.28
N SER A 222 -5.44 0.61 2.40
CA SER A 222 -6.62 0.94 3.23
C SER A 222 -7.96 0.87 2.45
N PRO A 223 -8.37 -0.33 2.01
CA PRO A 223 -9.69 -0.55 1.44
C PRO A 223 -10.80 -0.06 2.38
N ASP A 224 -11.92 0.38 1.80
CA ASP A 224 -13.01 0.95 2.56
C ASP A 224 -13.90 -0.15 3.17
N ILE A 225 -14.06 -0.17 4.50
CA ILE A 225 -14.93 -1.11 5.21
C ILE A 225 -16.39 -1.02 4.77
N LYS A 226 -16.81 0.11 4.20
CA LYS A 226 -18.14 0.27 3.60
C LYS A 226 -18.34 -0.67 2.41
N LYS A 227 -17.28 -1.12 1.74
CA LYS A 227 -17.34 -2.18 0.69
C LYS A 227 -17.81 -3.51 1.26
N LEU A 228 -17.47 -3.82 2.52
CA LEU A 228 -18.01 -4.98 3.23
C LEU A 228 -19.45 -4.74 3.73
N GLY A 229 -19.93 -3.49 3.68
CA GLY A 229 -21.21 -3.08 4.20
C GLY A 229 -21.22 -2.81 5.71
N LEU A 230 -20.06 -2.50 6.29
CA LEU A 230 -19.88 -2.11 7.69
C LEU A 230 -19.94 -0.58 7.83
N HIS A 231 -20.87 -0.06 8.63
CA HIS A 231 -21.03 1.39 8.85
C HIS A 231 -20.97 1.71 10.35
N LEU A 232 -19.97 2.50 10.76
CA LEU A 232 -19.67 2.78 12.18
C LEU A 232 -20.46 3.99 12.73
N ASP A 233 -20.90 3.88 13.98
CA ASP A 233 -21.23 5.05 14.83
C ASP A 233 -19.91 5.65 15.30
N ILE A 234 -19.33 6.53 14.47
CA ILE A 234 -17.97 7.07 14.63
C ILE A 234 -17.69 7.59 16.06
N PRO A 235 -18.56 8.40 16.70
CA PRO A 235 -18.36 8.84 18.10
C PRO A 235 -18.21 7.73 19.14
N LYS A 236 -18.74 6.53 18.85
CA LYS A 236 -18.67 5.34 19.72
C LYS A 236 -17.59 4.33 19.29
N GLY A 237 -16.72 4.71 18.36
CA GLY A 237 -15.60 3.89 17.92
C GLY A 237 -16.03 2.77 16.97
N LEU A 238 -15.82 1.51 17.36
CA LEU A 238 -16.08 0.33 16.53
C LEU A 238 -17.52 -0.21 16.63
N LEU A 239 -18.44 0.55 17.23
CA LEU A 239 -19.86 0.21 17.24
C LEU A 239 -20.45 0.39 15.84
N LEU A 240 -21.20 -0.59 15.36
CA LEU A 240 -21.89 -0.52 14.08
C LEU A 240 -23.21 0.25 14.23
N GLU A 241 -23.35 1.35 13.50
CA GLU A 241 -24.62 2.06 13.34
C GLU A 241 -25.57 1.25 12.45
N SER A 242 -25.05 0.73 11.34
CA SER A 242 -25.80 -0.11 10.41
C SER A 242 -24.92 -1.12 9.68
N THR A 243 -25.55 -2.16 9.14
CA THR A 243 -24.90 -3.17 8.30
C THR A 243 -25.70 -3.37 7.01
N SER A 244 -25.01 -3.73 5.94
CA SER A 244 -25.57 -3.97 4.61
C SER A 244 -24.72 -4.99 3.84
N GLY A 245 -25.18 -5.43 2.67
CA GLY A 245 -24.40 -6.30 1.77
C GLY A 245 -23.81 -7.53 2.45
N ALA A 246 -22.56 -7.84 2.11
CA ALA A 246 -21.84 -9.03 2.57
C ALA A 246 -21.78 -9.15 4.10
N ALA A 247 -21.57 -8.06 4.83
CA ALA A 247 -21.57 -8.08 6.30
C ALA A 247 -22.93 -8.45 6.90
N ALA A 248 -24.02 -7.94 6.32
CA ALA A 248 -25.37 -8.29 6.77
C ALA A 248 -25.73 -9.74 6.43
N GLU A 249 -25.31 -10.22 5.26
CA GLU A 249 -25.46 -11.62 4.82
C GLU A 249 -24.70 -12.59 5.74
N ALA A 250 -23.51 -12.19 6.19
CA ALA A 250 -22.73 -12.89 7.21
C ALA A 250 -23.34 -12.83 8.64
N GLY A 251 -24.46 -12.12 8.81
CA GLY A 251 -25.21 -12.06 10.07
C GLY A 251 -24.71 -11.02 11.08
N ILE A 252 -23.87 -10.08 10.66
CA ILE A 252 -23.45 -8.91 11.47
C ILE A 252 -24.59 -7.89 11.51
N GLN A 253 -24.84 -7.30 12.68
CA GLN A 253 -26.02 -6.48 12.96
C GLN A 253 -25.65 -5.09 13.46
N ALA A 254 -26.54 -4.12 13.26
CA ALA A 254 -26.47 -2.84 13.95
C ALA A 254 -26.44 -3.04 15.47
N GLY A 255 -25.59 -2.29 16.17
CA GLY A 255 -25.37 -2.41 17.61
C GLY A 255 -24.29 -3.42 18.01
N ASP A 256 -23.78 -4.23 17.09
CA ASP A 256 -22.57 -5.02 17.30
C ASP A 256 -21.34 -4.10 17.41
N THR A 257 -20.36 -4.45 18.25
CA THR A 257 -19.06 -3.75 18.31
C THR A 257 -17.95 -4.64 17.76
N ILE A 258 -17.22 -4.20 16.75
CA ILE A 258 -16.10 -4.97 16.19
C ILE A 258 -14.97 -5.06 17.23
N THR A 259 -14.45 -6.27 17.45
CA THR A 259 -13.39 -6.55 18.44
C THR A 259 -12.18 -7.27 17.84
N ALA A 260 -12.33 -7.98 16.73
CA ALA A 260 -11.23 -8.56 15.98
C ALA A 260 -11.52 -8.65 14.48
N PHE A 261 -10.45 -8.67 13.69
CA PHE A 261 -10.47 -8.87 12.24
C PHE A 261 -9.39 -9.90 11.87
N ASN A 262 -9.76 -10.98 11.18
CA ASN A 262 -8.92 -12.16 10.92
C ASN A 262 -8.19 -12.67 12.18
N GLY A 263 -8.92 -12.75 13.30
CA GLY A 263 -8.39 -13.17 14.60
C GLY A 263 -7.43 -12.18 15.28
N LYS A 264 -7.13 -11.04 14.65
CA LYS A 264 -6.31 -9.96 15.24
C LYS A 264 -7.23 -8.97 15.95
N ARG A 265 -6.96 -8.73 17.24
CA ARG A 265 -7.72 -7.78 18.05
C ARG A 265 -7.60 -6.36 17.48
N VAL A 266 -8.72 -5.65 17.44
CA VAL A 266 -8.81 -4.24 17.01
C VAL A 266 -9.52 -3.42 18.09
N LEU A 267 -9.04 -2.20 18.34
CA LEU A 267 -9.56 -1.33 19.39
C LEU A 267 -10.17 -0.04 18.85
N THR A 268 -9.68 0.42 17.71
CA THR A 268 -10.22 1.59 17.01
C THR A 268 -10.36 1.31 15.51
N PHE A 269 -10.96 2.25 14.79
CA PHE A 269 -10.97 2.22 13.33
C PHE A 269 -9.56 2.16 12.73
N GLY A 270 -8.56 2.84 13.32
CA GLY A 270 -7.18 2.80 12.83
C GLY A 270 -6.54 1.42 12.94
N ASP A 271 -6.92 0.62 13.95
CA ASP A 271 -6.49 -0.78 14.04
C ASP A 271 -7.22 -1.64 13.00
N LEU A 272 -8.54 -1.45 12.87
CA LEU A 272 -9.37 -2.16 11.89
C LEU A 272 -8.89 -1.92 10.46
N GLN A 273 -8.67 -0.66 10.08
CA GLN A 273 -8.15 -0.28 8.76
C GLN A 273 -6.76 -0.88 8.53
N TYR A 274 -5.87 -0.86 9.54
CA TYR A 274 -4.57 -1.50 9.44
C TYR A 274 -4.68 -3.01 9.19
N GLN A 275 -5.53 -3.74 9.94
CA GLN A 275 -5.71 -5.17 9.72
C GLN A 275 -6.37 -5.49 8.37
N TYR A 276 -7.35 -4.69 7.96
CA TYR A 276 -8.02 -4.87 6.67
C TYR A 276 -7.06 -4.64 5.49
N ASP A 277 -6.17 -3.64 5.61
CA ASP A 277 -5.10 -3.39 4.64
C ASP A 277 -4.12 -4.56 4.48
N LYS A 278 -4.01 -5.47 5.47
CA LYS A 278 -3.16 -6.68 5.41
C LYS A 278 -3.80 -7.89 4.75
N VAL A 279 -5.08 -7.83 4.37
CA VAL A 279 -5.73 -8.94 3.66
C VAL A 279 -5.02 -9.15 2.31
N PRO A 280 -4.52 -10.37 2.00
CA PRO A 280 -3.84 -10.64 0.73
C PRO A 280 -4.71 -10.31 -0.47
N ARG A 281 -4.17 -9.57 -1.43
CA ARG A 281 -4.89 -9.13 -2.63
C ARG A 281 -4.23 -9.66 -3.91
N PRO A 282 -5.02 -9.90 -4.97
CA PRO A 282 -6.47 -9.79 -5.04
C PRO A 282 -7.23 -11.07 -4.65
N ASN A 283 -6.52 -12.17 -4.36
CA ASN A 283 -7.08 -13.52 -4.36
C ASN A 283 -7.85 -13.93 -3.10
N SER A 284 -7.83 -13.14 -2.02
CA SER A 284 -8.64 -13.47 -0.84
C SER A 284 -10.13 -13.45 -1.18
N THR A 285 -10.86 -14.49 -0.78
CA THR A 285 -12.29 -14.67 -1.03
C THR A 285 -13.17 -14.40 0.20
N GLU A 286 -12.59 -14.42 1.41
CA GLU A 286 -13.31 -14.20 2.66
C GLU A 286 -12.45 -13.52 3.73
N VAL A 287 -13.11 -12.91 4.71
CA VAL A 287 -12.50 -12.40 5.96
C VAL A 287 -13.35 -12.78 7.16
N VAL A 288 -12.74 -12.94 8.33
CA VAL A 288 -13.43 -13.22 9.59
C VAL A 288 -13.49 -11.97 10.45
N VAL A 289 -14.68 -11.58 10.87
CA VAL A 289 -14.91 -10.47 11.80
C VAL A 289 -15.48 -11.01 13.12
N THR A 290 -14.85 -10.66 14.23
CA THR A 290 -15.37 -10.96 15.57
C THR A 290 -16.02 -9.71 16.14
N VAL A 291 -17.28 -9.84 16.57
CA VAL A 291 -18.03 -8.75 17.20
C VAL A 291 -18.47 -9.11 18.62
N ASP A 292 -18.56 -8.10 19.50
CA ASP A 292 -19.30 -8.20 20.74
C ASP A 292 -20.79 -7.90 20.48
N ARG A 293 -21.64 -8.89 20.75
CA ARG A 293 -23.10 -8.76 20.69
C ARG A 293 -23.69 -8.94 22.07
N GLY A 294 -23.88 -7.82 22.78
CA GLY A 294 -24.46 -7.82 24.12
C GLY A 294 -23.58 -8.55 25.15
N GLY A 295 -22.25 -8.35 25.08
CA GLY A 295 -21.28 -8.93 25.99
C GLY A 295 -20.81 -10.35 25.62
N LYS A 296 -21.12 -10.82 24.41
CA LYS A 296 -20.74 -12.14 23.91
C LYS A 296 -19.99 -12.02 22.59
N PRO A 297 -18.83 -12.70 22.42
CA PRO A 297 -18.15 -12.75 21.14
C PRO A 297 -18.97 -13.58 20.13
N VAL A 298 -19.13 -13.05 18.93
CA VAL A 298 -19.71 -13.71 17.77
C VAL A 298 -18.72 -13.56 16.61
N GLU A 299 -18.33 -14.68 16.01
CA GLU A 299 -17.52 -14.67 14.79
C GLU A 299 -18.43 -14.79 13.57
N ALA A 300 -18.15 -13.99 12.54
CA ALA A 300 -18.84 -14.00 11.27
C ALA A 300 -17.80 -14.03 10.14
N THR A 301 -17.98 -14.94 9.19
CA THR A 301 -17.19 -14.98 7.95
C THR A 301 -17.93 -14.16 6.90
N ILE A 302 -17.27 -13.14 6.37
CA ILE A 302 -17.78 -12.29 5.30
C ILE A 302 -17.15 -12.76 3.99
N ASP A 303 -17.98 -13.20 3.05
CA ASP A 303 -17.57 -13.39 1.66
C ASP A 303 -17.20 -12.03 1.06
N LEU A 304 -15.96 -11.90 0.58
CA LEU A 304 -15.44 -10.64 0.08
C LEU A 304 -16.15 -10.29 -1.25
N PRO A 305 -16.81 -9.12 -1.34
CA PRO A 305 -17.48 -8.72 -2.56
C PRO A 305 -16.48 -8.36 -3.67
N PHE A 306 -16.95 -8.33 -4.92
CA PHE A 306 -16.17 -7.80 -6.03
C PHE A 306 -15.65 -6.38 -5.72
N GLU A 307 -14.39 -6.08 -6.09
CA GLU A 307 -13.71 -4.82 -5.74
C GLU A 307 -13.67 -4.49 -4.23
N TRP A 308 -13.73 -5.48 -3.34
CA TRP A 308 -13.58 -5.25 -1.88
C TRP A 308 -12.32 -4.47 -1.52
N TRP A 309 -11.26 -4.62 -2.34
CA TRP A 309 -9.97 -3.99 -2.15
C TRP A 309 -9.94 -2.50 -2.51
N LYS A 310 -11.01 -1.97 -3.13
CA LYS A 310 -11.00 -0.64 -3.72
C LYS A 310 -11.16 0.46 -2.67
N THR A 311 -10.45 1.55 -2.91
CA THR A 311 -10.48 2.82 -2.18
C THR A 311 -10.19 3.94 -3.17
N GLY A 312 -10.67 5.16 -2.92
CA GLY A 312 -10.37 6.30 -3.77
C GLY A 312 -8.87 6.57 -3.90
N LEU A 313 -8.39 6.86 -5.11
CA LEU A 313 -6.99 7.23 -5.37
C LEU A 313 -6.79 8.75 -5.45
N GLU A 314 -7.86 9.52 -5.64
CA GLU A 314 -7.83 10.95 -5.92
C GLU A 314 -7.17 11.77 -4.80
N PHE A 315 -7.43 11.41 -3.54
CA PHE A 315 -6.87 12.12 -2.40
C PHE A 315 -5.38 11.86 -2.18
N ARG A 316 -4.83 10.82 -2.80
CA ARG A 316 -3.40 10.47 -2.68
C ARG A 316 -2.52 11.45 -3.44
N HIS A 317 -3.11 12.29 -4.30
CA HIS A 317 -2.40 13.09 -5.30
C HIS A 317 -1.45 12.26 -6.17
N TRP A 318 -1.62 10.94 -6.13
CA TRP A 318 -1.23 10.04 -7.19
C TRP A 318 -2.14 10.40 -8.34
N THR A 319 -1.54 10.91 -9.40
CA THR A 319 -2.19 10.71 -10.68
C THR A 319 -2.30 9.20 -10.87
N PRO A 320 -3.49 8.62 -11.06
CA PRO A 320 -3.61 7.24 -11.51
C PRO A 320 -2.73 7.11 -12.74
N GLN A 321 -1.67 6.32 -12.60
CA GLN A 321 -0.75 6.06 -13.69
C GLN A 321 -1.25 4.77 -14.33
N PRO A 322 -1.55 4.79 -15.63
CA PRO A 322 -1.10 5.79 -16.59
C PRO A 322 -2.19 6.86 -16.91
N ARG A 323 -1.79 8.09 -17.28
CA ARG A 323 -2.75 9.14 -17.69
C ARG A 323 -3.40 8.79 -19.02
N LEU A 324 -4.72 8.95 -19.05
CA LEU A 324 -5.55 8.72 -20.21
C LEU A 324 -5.89 9.99 -21.00
N PHE A 325 -5.78 11.17 -20.36
CA PHE A 325 -6.13 12.48 -20.94
C PHE A 325 -7.61 12.67 -21.34
N PHE A 326 -8.49 11.86 -20.77
CA PHE A 326 -9.94 12.06 -20.80
C PHE A 326 -10.55 11.64 -19.46
N GLU A 327 -11.78 12.08 -19.19
CA GLU A 327 -12.62 11.61 -18.08
C GLU A 327 -13.84 10.90 -18.66
N SER A 328 -14.31 9.86 -17.98
CA SER A 328 -15.47 9.07 -18.42
C SER A 328 -16.38 8.66 -17.28
N THR A 329 -17.68 8.53 -17.57
CA THR A 329 -18.68 7.98 -16.66
C THR A 329 -19.02 6.54 -17.09
N PRO A 330 -18.92 5.55 -16.19
CA PRO A 330 -19.37 4.19 -16.45
C PRO A 330 -20.85 4.14 -16.89
N LEU A 331 -21.17 3.31 -17.87
CA LEU A 331 -22.56 3.06 -18.25
C LEU A 331 -23.28 2.30 -17.13
N THR A 332 -24.55 2.64 -16.90
CA THR A 332 -25.43 1.90 -16.01
C THR A 332 -25.70 0.49 -16.56
N ARG A 333 -26.08 -0.45 -15.67
CA ARG A 333 -26.50 -1.80 -16.08
C ARG A 333 -27.61 -1.79 -17.13
N ALA A 334 -28.56 -0.86 -17.03
CA ALA A 334 -29.64 -0.70 -18.00
C ALA A 334 -29.14 -0.22 -19.37
N GLU A 335 -28.23 0.76 -19.41
CA GLU A 335 -27.62 1.25 -20.67
C GLU A 335 -26.79 0.16 -21.35
N LYS A 336 -26.06 -0.65 -20.58
CA LYS A 336 -25.30 -1.82 -21.07
C LYS A 336 -26.24 -2.88 -21.65
N ALA A 337 -27.29 -3.24 -20.92
CA ALA A 337 -28.28 -4.22 -21.35
C ALA A 337 -29.01 -3.81 -22.64
N GLU A 338 -29.39 -2.53 -22.78
CA GLU A 338 -30.02 -1.98 -23.99
C GLU A 338 -29.14 -2.18 -25.24
N ARG A 339 -27.82 -2.16 -25.07
CA ARG A 339 -26.82 -2.26 -26.14
C ARG A 339 -26.19 -3.65 -26.27
N ASN A 340 -26.63 -4.62 -25.47
CA ASN A 340 -26.03 -5.96 -25.36
C ASN A 340 -24.53 -5.92 -25.00
N TYR A 341 -24.10 -4.95 -24.22
CA TYR A 341 -22.76 -4.95 -23.63
C TYR A 341 -22.74 -5.83 -22.37
N PRO A 342 -21.58 -6.43 -22.01
CA PRO A 342 -21.46 -7.16 -20.76
C PRO A 342 -21.86 -6.28 -19.57
N GLU A 343 -22.75 -6.78 -18.71
CA GLU A 343 -23.27 -5.99 -17.57
C GLU A 343 -22.16 -5.67 -16.56
N ASP A 344 -21.22 -6.59 -16.41
CA ASP A 344 -19.98 -6.54 -15.64
C ASP A 344 -18.81 -5.90 -16.40
N GLY A 345 -18.99 -5.51 -17.66
CA GLY A 345 -17.94 -4.85 -18.45
C GLY A 345 -17.70 -3.41 -18.04
N PHE A 346 -16.54 -2.85 -18.37
CA PHE A 346 -16.15 -1.49 -17.98
C PHE A 346 -16.59 -0.39 -18.97
N ALA A 347 -17.58 -0.66 -19.81
CA ALA A 347 -18.02 0.28 -20.83
C ALA A 347 -18.34 1.66 -20.22
N ALA A 348 -17.68 2.71 -20.73
CA ALA A 348 -17.75 4.06 -20.16
C ALA A 348 -17.87 5.12 -21.25
N ARG A 349 -18.65 6.16 -20.98
CA ARG A 349 -18.89 7.29 -21.88
C ARG A 349 -17.90 8.41 -21.58
N VAL A 350 -17.20 8.90 -22.60
CA VAL A 350 -16.27 10.02 -22.51
C VAL A 350 -17.04 11.31 -22.27
N ASP A 351 -16.81 11.95 -21.13
CA ASP A 351 -17.49 13.20 -20.76
C ASP A 351 -16.62 14.43 -21.01
N LYS A 352 -15.29 14.26 -20.94
CA LYS A 352 -14.33 15.36 -21.09
C LYS A 352 -13.04 14.87 -21.69
N ILE A 353 -12.43 15.72 -22.50
CA ILE A 353 -11.11 15.50 -23.10
C ILE A 353 -10.19 16.61 -22.63
N ASP A 354 -8.99 16.25 -22.18
CA ASP A 354 -7.98 17.22 -21.79
C ASP A 354 -7.43 17.94 -23.03
N ILE A 355 -7.11 19.22 -22.90
CA ILE A 355 -6.52 20.02 -23.99
C ILE A 355 -5.20 19.40 -24.46
N GLU A 356 -4.46 18.80 -23.53
CA GLU A 356 -3.18 18.16 -23.79
C GLU A 356 -3.33 16.93 -24.72
N ALA A 357 -4.43 16.16 -24.58
CA ALA A 357 -4.77 15.08 -25.50
C ALA A 357 -4.84 15.56 -26.96
N ILE A 358 -5.44 16.73 -27.17
CA ILE A 358 -5.64 17.34 -28.49
C ILE A 358 -4.33 17.91 -29.04
N LEU A 359 -3.56 18.61 -28.21
CA LEU A 359 -2.32 19.27 -28.64
C LEU A 359 -1.21 18.28 -28.97
N SER A 360 -1.09 17.21 -28.18
CA SER A 360 -0.01 16.22 -28.28
C SER A 360 -0.44 14.94 -29.01
N GLY A 361 -1.70 14.84 -29.41
CA GLY A 361 -2.22 13.71 -30.21
C GLY A 361 -2.21 12.38 -29.45
N TYR A 362 -2.51 12.41 -28.15
CA TYR A 362 -2.53 11.20 -27.31
C TYR A 362 -3.64 10.24 -27.73
N HIS A 363 -4.79 10.76 -28.20
CA HIS A 363 -5.88 9.94 -28.74
C HIS A 363 -6.80 10.77 -29.64
N GLY A 364 -7.62 10.06 -30.44
CA GLY A 364 -8.65 10.65 -31.31
C GLY A 364 -10.08 10.57 -30.77
N LEU A 365 -10.28 10.37 -29.46
CA LEU A 365 -11.60 10.34 -28.82
C LEU A 365 -12.36 11.66 -28.99
N GLU A 366 -13.69 11.58 -28.97
CA GLU A 366 -14.63 12.70 -28.98
C GLU A 366 -15.52 12.66 -27.72
N ILE A 367 -16.00 13.81 -27.25
CA ILE A 367 -16.97 13.85 -26.14
C ILE A 367 -18.25 13.13 -26.59
N GLY A 368 -18.71 12.18 -25.77
CA GLY A 368 -19.87 11.33 -26.06
C GLY A 368 -19.51 9.97 -26.67
N ASP A 369 -18.25 9.75 -27.06
CA ASP A 369 -17.75 8.41 -27.41
C ASP A 369 -17.99 7.44 -26.24
N ILE A 370 -18.31 6.19 -26.55
CA ILE A 370 -18.41 5.12 -25.54
C ILE A 370 -17.28 4.14 -25.79
N VAL A 371 -16.32 4.07 -24.87
CA VAL A 371 -15.26 3.05 -24.89
C VAL A 371 -15.89 1.73 -24.45
N ILE A 372 -15.85 0.72 -25.31
CA ILE A 372 -16.48 -0.60 -25.08
C ILE A 372 -15.46 -1.72 -24.89
N ALA A 373 -14.23 -1.54 -25.35
CA ALA A 373 -13.14 -2.48 -25.11
C ALA A 373 -11.77 -1.79 -25.19
N VAL A 374 -10.79 -2.34 -24.47
CA VAL A 374 -9.37 -1.98 -24.53
C VAL A 374 -8.59 -3.21 -24.96
N ASN A 375 -7.87 -3.13 -26.08
CA ASN A 375 -7.19 -4.28 -26.71
C ASN A 375 -8.08 -5.52 -26.83
N ARG A 376 -9.36 -5.31 -27.17
CA ARG A 376 -10.43 -6.32 -27.29
C ARG A 376 -10.94 -6.91 -25.96
N THR A 377 -10.41 -6.49 -24.83
CA THR A 377 -10.96 -6.80 -23.50
C THR A 377 -12.11 -5.86 -23.20
N ALA A 378 -13.28 -6.39 -22.85
CA ALA A 378 -14.46 -5.59 -22.45
C ALA A 378 -14.88 -5.82 -20.99
N VAL A 379 -14.40 -6.92 -20.39
CA VAL A 379 -14.66 -7.34 -19.01
C VAL A 379 -13.32 -7.62 -18.36
N ASP A 380 -13.15 -7.15 -17.14
CA ASP A 380 -11.96 -7.33 -16.34
C ASP A 380 -12.36 -8.05 -15.03
N PRO A 381 -11.71 -9.17 -14.67
CA PRO A 381 -12.05 -9.94 -13.48
C PRO A 381 -11.72 -9.22 -12.16
N LEU A 382 -11.02 -8.08 -12.22
CA LEU A 382 -10.61 -7.29 -11.06
C LEU A 382 -11.42 -6.01 -10.93
N THR A 383 -11.92 -5.44 -12.03
CA THR A 383 -12.65 -4.17 -11.99
C THR A 383 -13.75 -4.01 -13.05
N THR A 384 -14.75 -3.19 -12.72
CA THR A 384 -15.75 -2.71 -13.68
C THR A 384 -15.53 -1.25 -14.10
N ASP A 385 -14.43 -0.64 -13.67
CA ASP A 385 -14.07 0.73 -13.98
C ASP A 385 -12.99 0.80 -15.08
N LEU A 386 -13.20 1.68 -16.07
CA LEU A 386 -12.30 1.79 -17.21
C LEU A 386 -10.93 2.36 -16.81
N GLU A 387 -10.89 3.36 -15.92
CA GLU A 387 -9.64 3.97 -15.50
C GLU A 387 -8.83 2.99 -14.65
N ASP A 388 -9.49 2.26 -13.76
CA ASP A 388 -8.85 1.19 -12.98
C ASP A 388 -8.29 0.10 -13.90
N HIS A 389 -9.00 -0.32 -14.96
CA HIS A 389 -8.46 -1.28 -15.94
C HIS A 389 -7.12 -0.81 -16.51
N PHE A 390 -6.97 0.49 -16.79
CA PHE A 390 -5.69 1.05 -17.22
C PHE A 390 -4.62 0.98 -16.13
N VAL A 391 -4.94 1.41 -14.91
CA VAL A 391 -4.01 1.40 -13.77
C VAL A 391 -3.52 -0.02 -13.43
N LEU A 392 -4.39 -1.01 -13.56
CA LEU A 392 -4.08 -2.40 -13.20
C LEU A 392 -3.24 -3.13 -14.25
N HIS A 393 -3.42 -2.81 -15.53
CA HIS A 393 -2.89 -3.62 -16.63
C HIS A 393 -1.84 -2.94 -17.50
N TYR A 394 -1.79 -1.61 -17.54
CA TYR A 394 -0.97 -0.89 -18.50
C TYR A 394 0.03 0.05 -17.83
N PRO A 395 1.34 -0.09 -18.08
CA PRO A 395 2.32 0.88 -17.58
C PRO A 395 2.18 2.24 -18.31
N PRO A 396 2.67 3.34 -17.71
CA PRO A 396 2.81 4.62 -18.40
C PRO A 396 3.59 4.51 -19.70
N GLY A 397 3.16 5.23 -20.73
CA GLY A 397 3.78 5.17 -22.06
C GLY A 397 3.23 4.06 -22.96
N SER A 398 2.29 3.23 -22.47
CA SER A 398 1.62 2.23 -23.28
C SER A 398 0.87 2.84 -24.45
N GLU A 399 0.95 2.19 -25.61
CA GLU A 399 0.05 2.42 -26.73
C GLU A 399 -0.98 1.28 -26.76
N VAL A 400 -2.26 1.65 -26.70
CA VAL A 400 -3.38 0.71 -26.57
C VAL A 400 -4.46 1.01 -27.62
N GLU A 401 -5.15 -0.01 -28.09
CA GLU A 401 -6.24 0.13 -29.04
C GLU A 401 -7.59 0.15 -28.29
N LEU A 402 -8.33 1.25 -28.40
CA LEU A 402 -9.70 1.34 -27.89
C LEU A 402 -10.69 0.93 -28.98
N THR A 403 -11.64 0.07 -28.63
CA THR A 403 -12.87 -0.09 -29.41
C THR A 403 -13.91 0.88 -28.88
N VAL A 404 -14.42 1.76 -29.75
CA VAL A 404 -15.26 2.90 -29.37
C VAL A 404 -16.52 2.93 -30.21
N LEU A 405 -17.68 3.11 -29.57
CA LEU A 405 -18.91 3.50 -30.26
C LEU A 405 -18.93 5.03 -30.42
N ARG A 406 -18.96 5.49 -31.66
CA ARG A 406 -19.11 6.90 -32.03
C ARG A 406 -20.36 7.09 -32.87
N GLY A 407 -21.39 7.69 -32.28
CA GLY A 407 -22.72 7.69 -32.87
C GLY A 407 -23.24 6.25 -32.98
N ASP A 408 -23.44 5.78 -34.21
CA ASP A 408 -23.87 4.41 -34.51
C ASP A 408 -22.71 3.50 -35.01
N ASP A 409 -21.53 4.07 -35.24
CA ASP A 409 -20.38 3.37 -35.81
C ASP A 409 -19.43 2.86 -34.71
N ILE A 410 -18.87 1.67 -34.92
CA ILE A 410 -17.77 1.15 -34.08
C ILE A 410 -16.45 1.49 -34.77
N VAL A 411 -15.60 2.24 -34.07
CA VAL A 411 -14.29 2.69 -34.55
C VAL A 411 -13.18 2.23 -33.62
N SER A 412 -12.00 2.04 -34.20
CA SER A 412 -10.77 1.76 -33.45
C SER A 412 -10.02 3.07 -33.23
N VAL A 413 -9.71 3.38 -31.97
CA VAL A 413 -9.03 4.63 -31.58
C VAL A 413 -7.73 4.27 -30.84
N PRO A 414 -6.55 4.60 -31.38
CA PRO A 414 -5.32 4.45 -30.63
C PRO A 414 -5.28 5.45 -29.47
N LEU A 415 -4.87 4.97 -28.30
CA LEU A 415 -4.62 5.76 -27.10
C LEU A 415 -3.16 5.59 -26.69
N LYS A 416 -2.46 6.71 -26.51
CA LYS A 416 -1.13 6.76 -25.90
C LYS A 416 -1.28 7.27 -24.48
N THR A 417 -0.81 6.48 -23.53
CA THR A 417 -0.85 6.85 -22.12
C THR A 417 0.45 7.54 -21.70
N GLN A 418 0.43 8.35 -20.64
CA GLN A 418 1.65 9.03 -20.16
C GLN A 418 1.78 8.99 -18.64
N GLN A 419 3.01 9.12 -18.16
CA GLN A 419 3.28 9.46 -16.77
C GLN A 419 2.99 10.94 -16.51
N GLN A 420 2.18 11.28 -15.49
CA GLN A 420 2.03 12.69 -15.10
C GLN A 420 2.89 13.04 -13.89
N ASN A 421 3.84 13.93 -14.12
CA ASN A 421 4.73 14.47 -13.10
C ASN A 421 4.29 15.89 -12.71
N PHE A 422 3.23 16.04 -11.92
CA PHE A 422 2.80 17.40 -11.50
C PHE A 422 3.60 17.96 -10.33
N ARG A 423 4.41 17.14 -9.64
CA ARG A 423 5.25 17.56 -8.51
C ARG A 423 6.53 16.72 -8.28
N LYS A 424 6.83 15.77 -9.15
CA LYS A 424 7.91 14.80 -8.96
C LYS A 424 8.91 14.97 -10.09
N GLU A 425 10.20 15.10 -9.78
CA GLU A 425 11.24 15.04 -10.81
C GLU A 425 11.16 13.66 -11.47
N GLU A 426 11.17 13.62 -12.79
CA GLU A 426 11.23 12.37 -13.54
C GLU A 426 12.55 11.68 -13.18
N VAL A 427 12.45 10.49 -12.59
CA VAL A 427 13.63 9.70 -12.24
C VAL A 427 14.03 8.93 -13.49
N ASP A 428 15.10 9.36 -14.14
CA ASP A 428 15.68 8.62 -15.25
C ASP A 428 16.16 7.24 -14.75
N PRO A 429 15.57 6.13 -15.24
CA PRO A 429 15.92 4.78 -14.80
C PRO A 429 17.42 4.49 -14.90
N ALA A 430 18.07 4.97 -15.98
CA ALA A 430 19.48 4.68 -16.26
C ALA A 430 20.43 5.38 -15.27
N SER A 431 20.13 6.63 -14.89
CA SER A 431 20.95 7.38 -13.92
C SER A 431 20.55 7.13 -12.47
N SER A 432 19.36 6.57 -12.22
CA SER A 432 18.90 6.24 -10.86
C SER A 432 19.75 5.16 -10.20
N GLY A 433 20.33 4.22 -10.95
CA GLY A 433 21.01 3.03 -10.44
C GLY A 433 20.10 2.05 -9.67
N LEU A 434 18.78 2.29 -9.67
CA LEU A 434 17.77 1.48 -8.99
C LEU A 434 16.97 0.60 -9.94
N ALA A 435 16.97 0.95 -11.23
CA ALA A 435 16.23 0.25 -12.26
C ALA A 435 16.74 -1.19 -12.41
N VAL A 436 15.83 -2.15 -12.34
CA VAL A 436 16.13 -3.56 -12.58
C VAL A 436 15.72 -3.90 -14.01
N THR A 437 16.67 -4.40 -14.79
CA THR A 437 16.38 -4.82 -16.17
C THR A 437 15.88 -6.26 -16.16
N TRP A 438 14.66 -6.46 -16.64
CA TRP A 438 14.04 -7.78 -16.79
C TRP A 438 14.23 -8.29 -18.21
N SER A 439 14.27 -9.61 -18.39
CA SER A 439 14.14 -10.24 -19.70
C SER A 439 12.82 -9.84 -20.36
N GLU A 440 12.75 -9.95 -21.68
CA GLU A 440 11.46 -10.00 -22.35
C GLU A 440 10.62 -11.14 -21.72
N PRO A 441 9.31 -10.91 -21.51
CA PRO A 441 8.47 -11.90 -20.88
C PRO A 441 8.09 -12.99 -21.88
N GLU A 442 8.17 -14.24 -21.42
CA GLU A 442 7.68 -15.40 -22.15
C GLU A 442 6.41 -15.95 -21.48
N TYR A 443 5.59 -16.66 -22.25
CA TYR A 443 4.26 -17.08 -21.79
C TYR A 443 4.01 -18.57 -21.99
N VAL A 444 3.37 -19.18 -21.00
CA VAL A 444 2.69 -20.47 -21.14
C VAL A 444 1.29 -20.20 -21.67
N TYR A 445 0.85 -21.01 -22.64
CA TYR A 445 -0.45 -20.87 -23.28
C TYR A 445 -1.36 -22.07 -22.99
N SER A 446 -2.64 -21.81 -22.71
CA SER A 446 -3.71 -22.80 -22.81
C SER A 446 -4.59 -22.43 -24.00
N GLY A 447 -4.46 -23.19 -25.09
CA GLY A 447 -5.05 -22.77 -26.37
C GLY A 447 -4.42 -21.46 -26.87
N ASN A 448 -5.23 -20.39 -26.94
CA ASN A 448 -4.76 -19.05 -27.33
C ASN A 448 -4.53 -18.13 -26.13
N ASP A 449 -4.91 -18.56 -24.92
CA ASP A 449 -4.88 -17.73 -23.73
C ASP A 449 -3.50 -17.83 -23.09
N LYS A 450 -2.92 -16.68 -22.74
CA LYS A 450 -1.69 -16.60 -21.95
C LYS A 450 -2.08 -16.86 -20.50
N VAL A 451 -1.54 -17.91 -19.88
CA VAL A 451 -1.98 -18.35 -18.54
C VAL A 451 -0.93 -18.12 -17.46
N VAL A 452 0.35 -18.12 -17.84
CA VAL A 452 1.46 -17.73 -16.96
C VAL A 452 2.47 -16.95 -17.77
N ARG A 453 2.97 -15.86 -17.19
CA ARG A 453 4.09 -15.09 -17.69
C ARG A 453 5.33 -15.39 -16.86
N TYR A 454 6.43 -15.73 -17.53
CA TYR A 454 7.75 -15.82 -16.93
C TYR A 454 8.65 -14.68 -17.40
N ARG A 455 9.48 -14.16 -16.48
CA ARG A 455 10.59 -13.26 -16.80
C ARG A 455 11.69 -13.42 -15.77
N ALA A 456 12.91 -13.05 -16.12
CA ALA A 456 14.06 -13.21 -15.24
C ALA A 456 14.97 -11.98 -15.24
N THR A 457 15.75 -11.82 -14.17
CA THR A 457 16.73 -10.76 -14.00
C THR A 457 17.92 -11.25 -13.17
N VAL A 458 19.03 -10.53 -13.22
CA VAL A 458 20.12 -10.67 -12.24
C VAL A 458 20.23 -9.38 -11.45
N SER A 459 20.06 -9.47 -10.13
CA SER A 459 20.16 -8.33 -9.22
C SER A 459 20.59 -8.79 -7.83
N ASN A 460 21.30 -7.93 -7.09
CA ASN A 460 21.83 -8.23 -5.76
C ASN A 460 22.59 -9.58 -5.66
N GLN A 461 23.38 -9.96 -6.67
CA GLN A 461 24.08 -11.27 -6.77
C GLN A 461 23.17 -12.51 -6.82
N HIS A 462 21.93 -12.35 -7.25
CA HIS A 462 21.00 -13.45 -7.44
C HIS A 462 20.48 -13.46 -8.87
N LEU A 463 20.30 -14.66 -9.42
CA LEU A 463 19.35 -14.87 -10.51
C LEU A 463 17.96 -14.92 -9.88
N ILE A 464 17.03 -14.11 -10.40
CA ILE A 464 15.65 -14.04 -9.92
C ILE A 464 14.72 -14.32 -11.10
N VAL A 465 13.79 -15.23 -10.92
CA VAL A 465 12.76 -15.60 -11.90
C VAL A 465 11.39 -15.31 -11.31
N GLU A 466 10.57 -14.58 -12.05
CA GLU A 466 9.17 -14.31 -11.74
C GLU A 466 8.28 -15.28 -12.52
N ALA A 467 7.28 -15.86 -11.86
CA ALA A 467 6.12 -16.45 -12.48
C ALA A 467 4.88 -15.64 -12.08
N ARG A 468 4.16 -15.08 -13.06
CA ARG A 468 2.90 -14.36 -12.85
C ARG A 468 1.76 -15.10 -13.54
N HIS A 469 0.83 -15.60 -12.75
CA HIS A 469 -0.31 -16.40 -13.18
C HIS A 469 -1.50 -15.50 -13.45
N GLU A 470 -2.25 -15.82 -14.50
CA GLU A 470 -3.59 -15.26 -14.68
C GLU A 470 -4.55 -15.79 -13.60
N HIS A 471 -5.66 -15.07 -13.41
CA HIS A 471 -6.64 -15.44 -12.40
C HIS A 471 -7.16 -16.88 -12.59
N GLY A 472 -7.19 -17.66 -11.51
CA GLY A 472 -7.61 -19.07 -11.51
C GLY A 472 -6.53 -20.07 -11.95
N TRP A 473 -5.40 -19.60 -12.49
CA TRP A 473 -4.27 -20.44 -12.87
C TRP A 473 -3.21 -20.51 -11.78
N HIS A 474 -2.56 -21.67 -11.66
CA HIS A 474 -1.48 -21.92 -10.70
C HIS A 474 -0.41 -22.84 -11.28
N SER A 475 0.84 -22.65 -10.84
CA SER A 475 1.96 -23.57 -11.10
C SER A 475 2.50 -24.15 -9.80
N TYR A 476 3.40 -25.12 -9.88
CA TYR A 476 3.82 -25.92 -8.74
C TYR A 476 5.24 -25.59 -8.28
N ALA A 477 5.47 -25.78 -6.98
CA ALA A 477 6.74 -25.50 -6.31
C ALA A 477 7.91 -26.28 -6.91
N ILE A 478 9.13 -25.74 -6.85
CA ILE A 478 10.35 -26.45 -7.31
C ILE A 478 10.51 -27.76 -6.52
N ASP A 479 10.23 -27.71 -5.22
CA ASP A 479 10.30 -28.83 -4.29
C ASP A 479 8.95 -29.55 -4.09
N ASN A 480 7.99 -29.41 -5.01
CA ASN A 480 6.69 -30.06 -4.89
C ASN A 480 6.80 -31.58 -4.61
N PRO A 481 7.67 -32.34 -5.32
CA PRO A 481 7.89 -33.74 -5.00
C PRO A 481 8.38 -33.98 -3.56
N ALA A 482 9.33 -33.17 -3.09
CA ALA A 482 9.89 -33.32 -1.73
C ALA A 482 8.84 -33.02 -0.66
N ARG A 483 7.98 -32.01 -0.86
CA ARG A 483 6.85 -31.72 0.03
C ARG A 483 5.85 -32.86 0.09
N ALA A 484 5.50 -33.43 -1.07
CA ALA A 484 4.58 -34.55 -1.15
C ALA A 484 5.14 -35.82 -0.48
N GLU A 485 6.42 -36.12 -0.69
CA GLU A 485 7.11 -37.23 -0.03
C GLU A 485 7.18 -37.05 1.49
N LYS A 486 7.51 -35.83 1.95
CA LYS A 486 7.54 -35.49 3.38
C LYS A 486 6.17 -35.62 4.04
N LYS A 487 5.10 -35.18 3.35
CA LYS A 487 3.72 -35.31 3.85
C LYS A 487 3.26 -36.76 3.94
N LEU A 488 3.62 -37.59 2.97
CA LEU A 488 3.22 -39.00 2.91
C LEU A 488 4.13 -39.94 3.71
N GLY A 489 5.38 -39.54 4.00
CA GLY A 489 6.40 -40.39 4.61
C GLY A 489 6.88 -41.53 3.70
N ARG A 490 6.68 -41.42 2.38
CA ARG A 490 7.15 -42.39 1.37
C ARG A 490 7.40 -41.72 0.02
N LYS A 491 8.26 -42.35 -0.79
CA LYS A 491 8.50 -41.93 -2.19
C LYS A 491 7.32 -42.23 -3.10
N GLY A 492 7.24 -41.49 -4.20
CA GLY A 492 6.25 -41.68 -5.28
C GLY A 492 4.84 -41.28 -4.85
N ALA A 493 4.69 -40.04 -4.39
CA ALA A 493 3.41 -39.39 -4.18
C ALA A 493 2.74 -39.03 -5.53
N ASP A 494 1.42 -39.13 -5.61
CA ASP A 494 0.68 -38.57 -6.74
C ASP A 494 0.63 -37.04 -6.57
N GLN A 495 1.26 -36.33 -7.52
CA GLN A 495 1.44 -34.87 -7.52
C GLN A 495 1.67 -34.34 -8.93
N GLU A 496 1.37 -33.06 -9.16
CA GLU A 496 1.67 -32.36 -10.41
C GLU A 496 3.15 -32.05 -10.60
N LEU A 497 3.59 -31.95 -11.84
CA LEU A 497 5.00 -31.72 -12.18
C LEU A 497 5.47 -30.37 -11.61
N PRO A 498 6.64 -30.33 -10.96
CA PRO A 498 7.18 -29.11 -10.39
C PRO A 498 7.60 -28.12 -11.47
N THR A 499 7.78 -26.86 -11.08
CA THR A 499 8.57 -25.91 -11.87
C THR A 499 10.04 -26.33 -11.82
N VAL A 500 10.67 -26.44 -12.99
CA VAL A 500 12.10 -26.77 -13.15
C VAL A 500 12.77 -25.63 -13.91
N ILE A 501 13.78 -25.02 -13.28
CA ILE A 501 14.58 -23.94 -13.88
C ILE A 501 15.97 -24.49 -14.16
N THR A 502 16.35 -24.59 -15.43
CA THR A 502 17.65 -25.11 -15.86
C THR A 502 18.59 -23.96 -16.18
N LEU A 503 19.79 -24.01 -15.60
CA LEU A 503 20.84 -23.01 -15.77
C LEU A 503 21.91 -23.52 -16.75
N PRO A 504 22.53 -22.63 -17.55
CA PRO A 504 23.65 -23.02 -18.40
C PRO A 504 24.88 -23.34 -17.53
N GLU A 505 25.76 -24.25 -17.98
CA GLU A 505 26.97 -24.64 -17.23
C GLU A 505 27.92 -23.48 -16.91
N SER A 506 27.83 -22.39 -17.68
CA SER A 506 28.59 -21.15 -17.49
C SER A 506 28.16 -20.37 -16.24
N LEU A 507 26.93 -20.55 -15.77
CA LEU A 507 26.42 -19.82 -14.62
C LEU A 507 26.70 -20.63 -13.34
N LYS A 508 27.61 -20.11 -12.51
CA LYS A 508 27.99 -20.72 -11.24
C LYS A 508 27.13 -20.18 -10.09
N THR A 509 26.63 -21.09 -9.26
CA THR A 509 25.68 -20.77 -8.18
C THR A 509 26.15 -21.33 -6.84
N SER A 510 25.74 -20.66 -5.77
CA SER A 510 25.98 -21.10 -4.40
C SER A 510 24.66 -21.30 -3.65
N GLY A 511 24.65 -22.32 -2.79
CA GLY A 511 23.45 -22.68 -2.01
C GLY A 511 22.35 -23.32 -2.87
N ASP A 512 21.18 -23.46 -2.24
CA ASP A 512 19.99 -24.02 -2.86
C ASP A 512 19.09 -22.93 -3.43
N TRP A 513 18.13 -23.33 -4.27
CA TRP A 513 17.06 -22.44 -4.69
C TRP A 513 16.25 -21.93 -3.49
N MET A 514 15.80 -20.71 -3.60
CA MET A 514 14.78 -20.11 -2.73
C MET A 514 13.53 -19.85 -3.58
N GLN A 515 12.37 -19.92 -2.96
CA GLN A 515 11.09 -19.66 -3.61
C GLN A 515 10.12 -18.95 -2.68
N THR A 516 9.06 -18.37 -3.26
CA THR A 516 7.90 -17.93 -2.48
C THR A 516 7.37 -19.09 -1.64
N GLU A 517 6.83 -18.83 -0.45
CA GLU A 517 6.19 -19.87 0.37
C GLU A 517 5.01 -20.50 -0.43
N PRO A 518 5.05 -21.80 -0.77
CA PRO A 518 4.00 -22.44 -1.54
C PRO A 518 2.71 -22.63 -0.75
N THR A 519 1.58 -22.43 -1.42
CA THR A 519 0.26 -22.77 -0.89
C THR A 519 0.01 -24.28 -0.98
N ASP A 520 -0.58 -24.88 0.06
CA ASP A 520 -0.98 -26.29 0.07
C ASP A 520 -2.29 -26.48 -0.72
N PHE A 521 -2.19 -27.06 -1.91
CA PHE A 521 -3.33 -27.42 -2.77
C PHE A 521 -3.72 -28.89 -2.63
N SER A 522 -3.18 -29.60 -1.63
CA SER A 522 -3.43 -31.02 -1.42
C SER A 522 -4.92 -31.31 -1.21
N LYS A 523 -5.35 -32.46 -1.73
CA LYS A 523 -6.67 -33.05 -1.50
C LYS A 523 -6.48 -34.42 -0.82
N PRO A 524 -6.30 -34.45 0.51
CA PRO A 524 -5.98 -35.68 1.25
C PRO A 524 -7.01 -36.80 1.06
N GLU A 525 -8.26 -36.44 0.83
CA GLU A 525 -9.39 -37.36 0.59
C GLU A 525 -9.24 -38.22 -0.66
N ILE A 526 -8.43 -37.77 -1.63
CA ILE A 526 -8.08 -38.52 -2.84
C ILE A 526 -6.58 -38.83 -2.91
N HIS A 527 -5.86 -38.74 -1.78
CA HIS A 527 -4.41 -38.97 -1.69
C HIS A 527 -3.54 -38.11 -2.63
N TRP A 528 -4.04 -36.93 -2.99
CA TRP A 528 -3.35 -35.98 -3.84
C TRP A 528 -2.61 -34.95 -2.99
N HIS A 529 -1.30 -34.83 -3.14
CA HIS A 529 -0.47 -33.97 -2.30
C HIS A 529 0.37 -33.03 -3.14
N THR A 530 0.02 -31.75 -3.15
CA THR A 530 0.61 -30.80 -4.08
C THR A 530 0.66 -29.40 -3.50
N TRP A 531 1.71 -28.67 -3.83
CA TRP A 531 2.00 -27.32 -3.38
C TRP A 531 2.39 -26.47 -4.57
N GLY A 532 1.88 -25.23 -4.59
CA GLY A 532 2.11 -24.36 -5.71
C GLY A 532 1.84 -22.90 -5.40
N PHE A 533 1.64 -22.14 -6.46
CA PHE A 533 1.52 -20.70 -6.41
C PHE A 533 0.37 -20.22 -7.29
N GLU A 534 -0.38 -19.26 -6.76
CA GLU A 534 -1.32 -18.43 -7.50
C GLU A 534 -0.82 -16.98 -7.52
N GLY A 535 -1.25 -16.19 -8.50
CA GLY A 535 -0.82 -14.79 -8.60
C GLY A 535 0.66 -14.69 -8.94
N ARG A 536 1.48 -14.04 -8.11
CA ARG A 536 2.91 -13.84 -8.38
C ARG A 536 3.78 -14.72 -7.48
N ALA A 537 4.68 -15.48 -8.10
CA ALA A 537 5.68 -16.29 -7.44
C ALA A 537 7.08 -15.91 -7.90
N TRP A 538 8.04 -16.15 -7.01
CA TRP A 538 9.44 -15.80 -7.20
C TRP A 538 10.30 -17.01 -6.92
N PHE A 539 11.35 -17.16 -7.72
CA PHE A 539 12.41 -18.13 -7.53
C PHE A 539 13.73 -17.39 -7.59
N ALA A 540 14.63 -17.69 -6.66
CA ALA A 540 15.95 -17.06 -6.64
C ALA A 540 17.05 -18.07 -6.30
N ILE A 541 18.22 -17.84 -6.86
CA ILE A 541 19.43 -18.60 -6.50
C ILE A 541 20.62 -17.65 -6.49
N SER A 542 21.49 -17.82 -5.49
CA SER A 542 22.70 -17.02 -5.35
C SER A 542 23.70 -17.39 -6.44
N LEU A 543 24.35 -16.37 -7.01
CA LEU A 543 25.40 -16.55 -8.01
C LEU A 543 26.78 -16.42 -7.35
N ASP A 544 27.73 -17.28 -7.74
CA ASP A 544 29.12 -17.17 -7.28
C ASP A 544 29.77 -15.88 -7.81
N GLU A 545 29.41 -15.52 -9.04
CA GLU A 545 29.82 -14.28 -9.70
C GLU A 545 28.72 -13.78 -10.63
N MET A 546 28.62 -12.45 -10.78
CA MET A 546 27.70 -11.85 -11.72
C MET A 546 28.14 -12.17 -13.16
N PRO A 547 27.24 -12.65 -14.04
CA PRO A 547 27.58 -12.91 -15.42
C PRO A 547 28.04 -11.63 -16.12
N GLY A 548 29.00 -11.75 -17.05
CA GLY A 548 29.52 -10.61 -17.83
C GLY A 548 28.74 -10.33 -19.12
N GLU A 549 27.88 -11.26 -19.54
CA GLU A 549 27.07 -11.20 -20.76
C GLU A 549 25.69 -11.83 -20.50
N PRO A 550 24.65 -11.46 -21.27
CA PRO A 550 23.33 -12.07 -21.14
C PRO A 550 23.39 -13.60 -21.15
N VAL A 551 22.61 -14.24 -20.27
CA VAL A 551 22.57 -15.71 -20.12
C VAL A 551 21.19 -16.23 -20.44
N THR A 552 21.10 -17.36 -21.13
CA THR A 552 19.83 -18.04 -21.39
C THR A 552 19.60 -19.10 -20.34
N ILE A 553 18.44 -19.04 -19.67
CA ILE A 553 17.93 -20.10 -18.78
C ILE A 553 16.70 -20.72 -19.41
N THR A 554 16.34 -21.94 -19.01
CA THR A 554 15.07 -22.56 -19.45
C THR A 554 14.15 -22.84 -18.28
N VAL A 555 12.85 -22.66 -18.49
CA VAL A 555 11.79 -22.97 -17.53
C VAL A 555 10.90 -24.05 -18.10
N SER A 556 10.77 -25.16 -17.39
CA SER A 556 9.75 -26.18 -17.61
C SER A 556 8.76 -26.13 -16.45
N SER A 557 7.46 -26.02 -16.74
CA SER A 557 6.45 -25.90 -15.68
C SER A 557 5.12 -26.45 -16.16
N GLN A 558 4.43 -27.16 -15.27
CA GLN A 558 3.02 -27.49 -15.42
C GLN A 558 2.20 -26.37 -14.78
N VAL A 559 1.17 -25.93 -15.49
CA VAL A 559 0.24 -24.90 -15.03
C VAL A 559 -1.17 -25.44 -15.17
N CYS A 560 -1.98 -25.34 -14.12
CA CYS A 560 -3.35 -25.82 -14.14
C CYS A 560 -4.34 -24.74 -13.70
N ASP A 561 -5.60 -24.92 -14.10
CA ASP A 561 -6.76 -24.28 -13.51
C ASP A 561 -7.68 -25.35 -12.89
N ALA A 562 -8.95 -25.03 -12.65
CA ALA A 562 -9.90 -25.98 -12.08
C ALA A 562 -10.30 -27.13 -13.02
N GLU A 563 -10.10 -26.99 -14.33
CA GLU A 563 -10.67 -27.89 -15.36
C GLU A 563 -9.59 -28.54 -16.25
N SER A 564 -8.41 -27.94 -16.34
CA SER A 564 -7.40 -28.26 -17.34
C SER A 564 -5.98 -27.95 -16.87
N CYS A 565 -5.00 -28.51 -17.59
CA CYS A 565 -3.60 -28.16 -17.42
C CYS A 565 -2.96 -27.85 -18.77
N ALA A 566 -2.09 -26.85 -18.76
CA ALA A 566 -1.12 -26.53 -19.79
C ALA A 566 0.30 -26.73 -19.24
N GLY A 567 1.30 -26.44 -20.06
CA GLY A 567 2.67 -26.45 -19.59
C GLY A 567 3.65 -26.03 -20.65
N THR A 568 4.90 -25.92 -20.24
CA THR A 568 6.02 -25.63 -21.13
C THR A 568 7.14 -26.64 -20.90
N PHE A 569 7.87 -26.94 -21.97
CA PHE A 569 9.10 -27.70 -21.94
C PHE A 569 10.20 -26.80 -22.52
N ASP A 570 11.14 -26.42 -21.67
CA ASP A 570 12.27 -25.55 -22.00
C ASP A 570 11.89 -24.17 -22.57
N LEU A 571 11.01 -23.42 -21.88
CA LEU A 571 10.75 -22.01 -22.19
C LEU A 571 12.04 -21.20 -21.99
N GLU A 572 12.62 -20.65 -23.06
CA GLU A 572 13.87 -19.90 -22.99
C GLU A 572 13.66 -18.47 -22.49
N LEU A 573 14.38 -18.06 -21.45
CA LEU A 573 14.46 -16.67 -21.00
C LEU A 573 15.87 -16.15 -21.22
N VAL A 574 16.02 -15.07 -21.99
CA VAL A 574 17.30 -14.38 -22.16
C VAL A 574 17.45 -13.34 -21.05
N VAL A 575 18.19 -13.72 -20.01
CA VAL A 575 18.41 -12.88 -18.83
C VAL A 575 19.42 -11.78 -19.17
N PRO A 576 19.04 -10.50 -19.09
CA PRO A 576 19.95 -9.40 -19.39
C PRO A 576 20.99 -9.27 -18.28
N VAL A 577 22.16 -8.76 -18.65
CA VAL A 577 23.21 -8.37 -17.70
C VAL A 577 23.41 -6.88 -17.78
N PHE A 578 23.31 -6.21 -16.64
CA PHE A 578 23.62 -4.79 -16.53
C PHE A 578 24.79 -4.58 -15.55
N PRO A 579 25.80 -3.79 -15.93
CA PRO A 579 26.96 -3.55 -15.07
C PRO A 579 26.57 -2.63 -13.91
N GLY A 580 26.31 -3.23 -12.76
CA GLY A 580 26.27 -2.55 -11.46
C GLY A 580 25.02 -1.71 -11.23
N THR A 581 24.09 -2.25 -10.45
CA THR A 581 23.08 -1.45 -9.75
C THR A 581 23.53 -1.26 -8.32
N ASP A 582 23.14 -0.14 -7.71
CA ASP A 582 23.14 -0.09 -6.25
C ASP A 582 22.25 -1.23 -5.72
N GLU A 583 22.51 -1.67 -4.50
CA GLU A 583 21.63 -2.63 -3.84
C GLU A 583 20.20 -2.07 -3.85
N ASN A 584 19.27 -2.76 -4.52
CA ASN A 584 17.87 -2.34 -4.54
C ASN A 584 17.18 -2.87 -3.27
N LEU A 585 16.65 -1.97 -2.43
CA LEU A 585 15.99 -2.30 -1.17
C LEU A 585 14.80 -3.25 -1.36
N PHE A 586 14.01 -3.09 -2.43
CA PHE A 586 12.86 -3.94 -2.70
C PHE A 586 13.27 -5.33 -3.18
N ILE A 587 14.35 -5.43 -3.95
CA ILE A 587 14.94 -6.74 -4.31
C ILE A 587 15.50 -7.43 -3.07
N ARG A 588 16.20 -6.71 -2.17
CA ARG A 588 16.65 -7.29 -0.90
C ARG A 588 15.45 -7.80 -0.09
N ASN A 589 14.42 -6.97 0.10
CA ASN A 589 13.23 -7.37 0.85
C ASN A 589 12.50 -8.56 0.21
N LEU A 590 12.48 -8.64 -1.13
CA LEU A 590 11.98 -9.81 -1.85
C LEU A 590 12.79 -11.06 -1.49
N LEU A 591 14.12 -11.01 -1.60
CA LEU A 591 14.99 -12.15 -1.29
C LEU A 591 14.86 -12.59 0.17
N GLU A 592 14.76 -11.65 1.12
CA GLU A 592 14.52 -11.93 2.54
C GLU A 592 13.16 -12.60 2.82
N SER A 593 12.20 -12.47 1.91
CA SER A 593 10.86 -13.06 2.04
C SER A 593 10.74 -14.47 1.46
N LEU A 594 11.75 -14.94 0.71
CA LEU A 594 11.74 -16.26 0.12
C LEU A 594 12.17 -17.31 1.16
N GLU A 595 11.61 -18.51 1.05
CA GLU A 595 12.05 -19.66 1.81
C GLU A 595 13.00 -20.54 0.98
N PRO A 596 13.98 -21.21 1.61
CA PRO A 596 14.79 -22.22 0.92
C PRO A 596 13.91 -23.41 0.50
N ILE A 597 14.20 -24.00 -0.65
CA ILE A 597 13.53 -25.24 -1.07
C ILE A 597 13.83 -26.38 -0.09
N LEU A 598 12.86 -27.29 0.09
CA LEU A 598 13.12 -28.54 0.80
C LEU A 598 14.10 -29.39 -0.02
N SER A 599 15.27 -29.64 0.54
CA SER A 599 16.19 -30.62 -0.05
C SER A 599 15.62 -32.02 0.13
N ALA A 600 15.84 -32.89 -0.85
CA ALA A 600 15.45 -34.30 -0.77
C ALA A 600 16.30 -35.12 0.22
N GLU A 601 17.17 -34.47 1.02
CA GLU A 601 18.20 -35.10 1.87
C GLU A 601 18.19 -34.64 3.34
N GLU A 602 17.07 -34.18 3.89
CA GLU A 602 16.92 -34.13 5.35
C GLU A 602 16.46 -35.49 5.90
N GLU A 603 17.39 -36.44 5.97
CA GLU A 603 17.38 -37.56 6.95
C GLU A 603 18.51 -37.41 7.97
#